data_AF-A0A2E4J4R8-F1
#
_entry.id   AF-A0A2E4J4R8-F1
#
_cell.length_a   1.000
_cell.length_b   1.000
_cell.length_c   1.000
_cell.angle_alpha   90.00
_cell.angle_beta   90.00
_cell.angle_gamma   90.00
#
_symmetry.space_group_name_H-M   'P 1'
#
loop_
_entity.id
_entity.type
_entity.pdbx_description
1 polymer ?
#
loop_
_entity_poly.entity_id
_entity_poly.type
_entity_poly.pdbx_seq_one_letter_code
_entity_poly.pdbx_strand_id
1 'polypeptide(L)'
;MTNTPLDAATVERYREDGFILHNEPLLSSEDVTAIYDELAPYIAGEATLPNGRVGAEKQDLPVGPDNPVRKIAGLSYFLPYFEQLAKSPVIVDKVEVLLGPNIKLYTDEYFMKNPTREGTPFAPYTWHQDAVNYHFFNPFDGFITCWIALNEATIENGCMHMIPRSHTHGTVVVKARERFVVHPATADPIAAEVKPGYAVFHDYRCLSAPQSRGRLWP
;
A
#
# COMPACT_ATOMS: atom_id res chain seq x y z
N MET A 1 -12.41 -13.97 13.80
CA MET A 1 -12.15 -12.57 13.41
C MET A 1 -13.46 -11.81 13.54
N THR A 2 -13.46 -10.61 14.10
CA THR A 2 -14.66 -9.76 14.17
C THR A 2 -14.70 -8.91 12.91
N ASN A 3 -15.73 -9.08 12.09
CA ASN A 3 -15.96 -8.23 10.94
C ASN A 3 -16.82 -7.02 11.34
N THR A 4 -16.27 -6.19 12.22
CA THR A 4 -16.97 -4.99 12.71
C THR A 4 -17.00 -3.95 11.58
N PRO A 5 -18.17 -3.38 11.26
CA PRO A 5 -18.26 -2.27 10.32
C PRO A 5 -17.49 -1.04 10.79
N LEU A 6 -16.98 -0.23 9.86
CA LEU A 6 -16.39 1.06 10.19
C LEU A 6 -17.49 1.98 10.76
N ASP A 7 -17.20 2.64 11.89
CA ASP A 7 -18.12 3.63 12.45
C ASP A 7 -18.18 4.91 11.59
N ALA A 8 -19.24 5.69 11.78
CA ALA A 8 -19.46 6.91 11.00
C ALA A 8 -18.33 7.94 11.15
N ALA A 9 -17.69 8.00 12.32
CA ALA A 9 -16.58 8.93 12.56
C ALA A 9 -15.32 8.54 11.77
N THR A 10 -15.06 7.24 11.63
CA THR A 10 -13.96 6.68 10.84
C THR A 10 -14.19 6.93 9.36
N VAL A 11 -15.42 6.72 8.88
CA VAL A 11 -15.80 7.01 7.49
C VAL A 11 -15.64 8.50 7.17
N GLU A 12 -16.08 9.38 8.07
CA GLU A 12 -15.93 10.83 7.87
C GLU A 12 -14.46 11.24 7.84
N ARG A 13 -13.63 10.67 8.72
CA ARG A 13 -12.18 10.90 8.69
C ARG A 13 -11.54 10.46 7.38
N TYR A 14 -11.92 9.30 6.85
CA TYR A 14 -11.45 8.86 5.54
C TYR A 14 -11.80 9.89 4.45
N ARG A 15 -13.02 10.44 4.47
CA ARG A 15 -13.47 11.44 3.49
C ARG A 15 -12.72 12.77 3.64
N GLU A 16 -12.49 13.19 4.87
CA GLU A 16 -11.81 14.45 5.18
C GLU A 16 -10.30 14.38 4.89
N ASP A 17 -9.61 13.35 5.39
CA ASP A 17 -8.16 13.25 5.33
C ASP A 17 -7.66 12.51 4.09
N GLY A 18 -8.51 11.69 3.47
CA GLY A 18 -8.17 10.84 2.33
C GLY A 18 -7.57 9.49 2.74
N PHE A 19 -7.45 9.21 4.04
CA PHE A 19 -6.97 7.93 4.56
C PHE A 19 -7.42 7.66 6.00
N ILE A 20 -7.34 6.40 6.42
CA ILE A 20 -7.49 5.96 7.82
C ILE A 20 -6.47 4.86 8.14
N LEU A 21 -6.00 4.86 9.39
CA LEU A 21 -5.34 3.70 9.99
C LEU A 21 -6.43 2.90 10.71
N HIS A 22 -6.65 1.66 10.27
CA HIS A 22 -7.62 0.80 10.90
C HIS A 22 -7.18 0.46 12.33
N ASN A 23 -8.06 0.65 13.30
CA ASN A 23 -7.75 0.55 14.73
C ASN A 23 -7.78 -0.89 15.27
N GLU A 24 -8.27 -1.85 14.48
CA GLU A 24 -8.31 -3.27 14.80
C GLU A 24 -7.47 -4.07 13.77
N PRO A 25 -6.98 -5.28 14.12
CA PRO A 25 -6.33 -6.13 13.12
C PRO A 25 -7.36 -6.52 12.05
N LEU A 26 -7.00 -6.28 10.79
CA LEU A 26 -7.77 -6.73 9.64
C LEU A 26 -7.56 -8.22 9.38
N LEU A 27 -6.33 -8.70 9.58
CA LEU A 27 -5.90 -10.09 9.47
C LEU A 27 -5.33 -10.57 10.81
N SER A 28 -5.53 -11.85 11.12
CA SER A 28 -4.91 -12.47 12.31
C SER A 28 -3.42 -12.75 12.10
N SER A 29 -2.72 -13.13 13.16
CA SER A 29 -1.33 -13.62 13.04
C SER A 29 -1.23 -14.87 12.17
N GLU A 30 -2.23 -15.76 12.25
CA GLU A 30 -2.27 -16.96 11.39
C GLU A 30 -2.43 -16.60 9.91
N ASP A 31 -3.30 -15.63 9.59
CA ASP A 31 -3.48 -15.15 8.21
C ASP A 31 -2.18 -14.54 7.66
N VAL A 32 -1.48 -13.75 8.48
CA VAL A 32 -0.19 -13.14 8.11
C VAL A 32 0.86 -14.23 7.86
N THR A 33 0.96 -15.25 8.72
CA THR A 33 1.84 -16.40 8.49
C THR A 33 1.48 -17.15 7.22
N ALA A 34 0.20 -17.41 6.97
CA ALA A 34 -0.24 -18.09 5.76
C ALA A 34 0.09 -17.31 4.48
N ILE A 35 0.04 -15.97 4.51
CA ILE A 35 0.51 -15.13 3.40
C ILE A 35 2.01 -15.33 3.15
N TYR A 36 2.83 -15.39 4.20
CA TYR A 36 4.26 -15.67 4.04
C TYR A 36 4.52 -17.05 3.47
N ASP A 37 3.83 -18.08 3.96
CA ASP A 37 3.98 -19.45 3.50
C ASP A 37 3.58 -19.60 2.02
N GLU A 38 2.47 -18.98 1.61
CA GLU A 38 1.99 -18.99 0.21
C GLU A 38 2.99 -18.29 -0.74
N LEU A 39 3.67 -17.24 -0.28
CA LEU A 39 4.62 -16.49 -1.10
C LEU A 39 6.04 -17.04 -1.07
N ALA A 40 6.40 -17.89 -0.11
CA ALA A 40 7.75 -18.38 0.09
C ALA A 40 8.37 -19.02 -1.18
N PRO A 41 7.68 -19.91 -1.93
CA PRO A 41 8.25 -20.51 -3.14
C PRO A 41 8.55 -19.48 -4.24
N TYR A 42 7.74 -18.43 -4.36
CA TYR A 42 7.93 -17.36 -5.35
C TYR A 42 9.09 -16.44 -4.97
N ILE A 43 9.22 -16.14 -3.68
CA ILE A 43 10.32 -15.33 -3.15
C ILE A 43 11.66 -16.08 -3.28
N ALA A 44 11.66 -17.39 -3.02
CA ALA A 44 12.83 -18.26 -3.17
C ALA A 44 13.22 -18.52 -4.64
N GLY A 45 12.36 -18.18 -5.60
CA GLY A 45 12.56 -18.47 -7.02
C GLY A 45 12.32 -19.95 -7.38
N GLU A 46 11.66 -20.70 -6.50
CA GLU A 46 11.29 -22.11 -6.66
C GLU A 46 9.98 -22.27 -7.45
N ALA A 47 9.16 -21.22 -7.49
CA ALA A 47 7.93 -21.14 -8.28
C ALA A 47 7.92 -19.89 -9.15
N THR A 48 7.20 -19.97 -10.27
CA THR A 48 6.92 -18.82 -11.14
C THR A 48 5.43 -18.51 -11.11
N LEU A 49 5.08 -17.22 -11.23
CA LEU A 49 3.70 -16.76 -11.29
C LEU A 49 3.31 -16.54 -12.77
N PRO A 50 2.58 -17.45 -13.42
CA PRO A 50 2.27 -17.34 -14.84
C PRO A 50 1.44 -16.08 -15.09
N ASN A 51 1.87 -15.22 -16.01
CA ASN A 51 1.25 -13.91 -16.33
C ASN A 51 1.22 -12.88 -15.17
N GLY A 52 1.66 -13.27 -13.97
CA GLY A 52 1.96 -12.35 -12.89
C GLY A 52 3.36 -11.72 -13.06
N ARG A 53 3.72 -10.83 -12.14
CA ARG A 53 5.04 -10.18 -12.17
C ARG A 53 5.75 -10.35 -10.84
N VAL A 54 6.86 -11.09 -10.84
CA VAL A 54 7.84 -11.14 -9.75
C VAL A 54 8.96 -10.16 -10.12
N GLY A 55 8.97 -9.00 -9.49
CA GLY A 55 9.93 -7.92 -9.73
C GLY A 55 11.04 -7.92 -8.69
N ALA A 56 12.29 -7.87 -9.16
CA ALA A 56 13.45 -7.74 -8.31
C ALA A 56 13.71 -6.29 -7.87
N GLU A 57 14.60 -6.10 -6.90
CA GLU A 57 15.02 -4.80 -6.39
C GLU A 57 15.59 -3.89 -7.49
N LYS A 58 16.50 -4.43 -8.31
CA LYS A 58 16.95 -3.82 -9.56
C LYS A 58 16.05 -4.35 -10.67
N GLN A 59 15.16 -3.49 -11.16
CA GLN A 59 14.09 -3.86 -12.11
C GLN A 59 14.61 -4.43 -13.44
N ASP A 60 15.81 -4.03 -13.87
CA ASP A 60 16.43 -4.47 -15.12
C ASP A 60 17.27 -5.75 -14.98
N LEU A 61 17.35 -6.33 -13.78
CA LEU A 61 18.15 -7.52 -13.50
C LEU A 61 17.25 -8.68 -13.04
N PRO A 62 17.63 -9.94 -13.32
CA PRO A 62 16.87 -11.09 -12.87
C PRO A 62 16.87 -11.19 -11.34
N VAL A 63 15.85 -11.85 -10.79
CA VAL A 63 15.81 -12.21 -9.37
C VAL A 63 16.98 -13.16 -9.07
N GLY A 64 17.63 -12.94 -7.93
CA GLY A 64 18.68 -13.83 -7.43
C GLY A 64 19.22 -13.41 -6.08
N PRO A 65 20.24 -14.12 -5.55
CA PRO A 65 20.82 -13.83 -4.23
C PRO A 65 21.31 -12.38 -4.08
N ASP A 66 21.72 -11.75 -5.18
CA ASP A 66 22.22 -10.36 -5.22
C ASP A 66 21.21 -9.34 -5.75
N ASN A 67 20.01 -9.81 -6.07
CA ASN A 67 18.91 -9.00 -6.55
C ASN A 67 17.58 -9.59 -6.04
N PRO A 68 17.31 -9.45 -4.73
CA PRO A 68 16.16 -10.09 -4.11
C PRO A 68 14.84 -9.57 -4.69
N VAL A 69 13.78 -10.35 -4.50
CA VAL A 69 12.43 -9.91 -4.88
C VAL A 69 12.06 -8.65 -4.09
N ARG A 70 11.51 -7.66 -4.78
CA ARG A 70 11.02 -6.40 -4.20
C ARG A 70 9.51 -6.30 -4.24
N LYS A 71 8.89 -6.90 -5.26
CA LYS A 71 7.47 -6.77 -5.55
C LYS A 71 6.95 -8.03 -6.22
N ILE A 72 5.74 -8.45 -5.87
CA ILE A 72 4.98 -9.45 -6.62
C ILE A 72 3.61 -8.83 -6.94
N ALA A 73 3.18 -8.87 -8.20
CA ALA A 73 1.92 -8.28 -8.64
C ALA A 73 1.00 -9.29 -9.31
N GLY A 74 -0.29 -9.13 -9.09
CA GLY A 74 -1.36 -9.96 -9.64
C GLY A 74 -1.57 -11.28 -8.90
N LEU A 75 -1.35 -11.32 -7.59
CA LEU A 75 -1.50 -12.54 -6.79
C LEU A 75 -2.94 -13.04 -6.85
N SER A 76 -3.93 -12.14 -6.68
CA SER A 76 -5.36 -12.53 -6.67
C SER A 76 -5.85 -13.11 -8.00
N TYR A 77 -5.17 -12.80 -9.11
CA TYR A 77 -5.52 -13.31 -10.43
C TYR A 77 -4.98 -14.72 -10.70
N PHE A 78 -3.92 -15.12 -10.00
CA PHE A 78 -3.14 -16.31 -10.34
C PHE A 78 -2.96 -17.27 -9.18
N LEU A 79 -3.26 -16.85 -7.94
CA LEU A 79 -3.18 -17.66 -6.72
C LEU A 79 -4.55 -17.73 -6.03
N PRO A 80 -5.15 -18.93 -5.92
CA PRO A 80 -6.46 -19.11 -5.29
C PRO A 80 -6.54 -18.57 -3.86
N TYR A 81 -5.45 -18.65 -3.08
CA TYR A 81 -5.40 -18.10 -1.73
C TYR A 81 -5.65 -16.59 -1.73
N PHE A 82 -4.95 -15.85 -2.60
CA PHE A 82 -5.10 -14.39 -2.69
C PHE A 82 -6.41 -13.97 -3.33
N GLU A 83 -6.99 -14.77 -4.23
CA GLU A 83 -8.35 -14.55 -4.74
C GLU A 83 -9.38 -14.61 -3.61
N GLN A 84 -9.27 -15.61 -2.73
CA GLN A 84 -10.16 -15.77 -1.57
C GLN A 84 -9.95 -14.65 -0.56
N LEU A 85 -8.68 -14.31 -0.27
CA LEU A 85 -8.35 -13.20 0.63
C LEU A 85 -8.94 -11.88 0.13
N ALA A 86 -8.80 -11.58 -1.16
CA ALA A 86 -9.34 -10.37 -1.79
C ALA A 86 -10.87 -10.28 -1.70
N LYS A 87 -11.58 -11.42 -1.69
CA LYS A 87 -13.04 -11.51 -1.54
C LYS A 87 -13.50 -11.62 -0.09
N SER A 88 -12.57 -11.62 0.87
CA SER A 88 -12.90 -11.82 2.27
C SER A 88 -13.79 -10.69 2.79
N PRO A 89 -14.91 -11.00 3.48
CA PRO A 89 -15.79 -9.98 4.07
C PRO A 89 -15.05 -9.01 5.01
N VAL A 90 -13.96 -9.45 5.65
CA VAL A 90 -13.17 -8.57 6.51
C VAL A 90 -12.59 -7.38 5.75
N ILE A 91 -12.30 -7.54 4.47
CA ILE A 91 -11.79 -6.48 3.57
C ILE A 91 -12.95 -5.82 2.82
N VAL A 92 -13.78 -6.64 2.16
CA VAL A 92 -14.86 -6.19 1.26
C VAL A 92 -15.82 -5.27 1.97
N ASP A 93 -16.32 -5.65 3.16
CA ASP A 93 -17.34 -4.86 3.86
C ASP A 93 -16.82 -3.47 4.26
N LYS A 94 -15.52 -3.36 4.58
CA LYS A 94 -14.90 -2.06 4.89
C LYS A 94 -14.75 -1.19 3.65
N VAL A 95 -14.36 -1.80 2.53
CA VAL A 95 -14.26 -1.11 1.24
C VAL A 95 -15.64 -0.65 0.75
N GLU A 96 -16.68 -1.48 0.89
CA GLU A 96 -18.05 -1.14 0.51
C GLU A 96 -18.60 0.04 1.32
N VAL A 97 -18.28 0.13 2.61
CA VAL A 97 -18.67 1.28 3.43
C VAL A 97 -18.02 2.58 2.93
N LEU A 98 -16.78 2.52 2.41
CA LEU A 98 -16.04 3.69 1.95
C LEU A 98 -16.38 4.09 0.50
N LEU A 99 -16.61 3.12 -0.39
CA LEU A 99 -16.84 3.35 -1.83
C LEU A 99 -18.28 3.16 -2.30
N GLY A 100 -19.10 2.44 -1.54
CA GLY A 100 -20.41 1.94 -1.95
C GLY A 100 -20.37 0.47 -2.42
N PRO A 101 -21.51 -0.12 -2.77
CA PRO A 101 -21.66 -1.58 -2.94
C PRO A 101 -21.14 -2.14 -4.28
N ASN A 102 -20.87 -1.29 -5.27
CA ASN A 102 -20.47 -1.73 -6.62
C ASN A 102 -18.96 -1.66 -6.78
N ILE A 103 -18.25 -2.60 -6.16
CA ILE A 103 -16.78 -2.62 -6.14
C ILE A 103 -16.20 -3.75 -6.98
N LYS A 104 -14.96 -3.54 -7.44
CA LYS A 104 -14.16 -4.55 -8.14
C LYS A 104 -12.70 -4.36 -7.75
N LEU A 105 -12.01 -5.46 -7.43
CA LEU A 105 -10.55 -5.43 -7.30
C LEU A 105 -9.93 -5.21 -8.69
N TYR A 106 -9.15 -4.13 -8.81
CA TYR A 106 -8.43 -3.83 -10.05
C TYR A 106 -7.04 -4.43 -10.08
N THR A 107 -6.29 -4.36 -8.98
CA THR A 107 -4.95 -4.94 -8.87
C THR A 107 -4.61 -5.18 -7.42
N ASP A 108 -3.69 -6.11 -7.20
CA ASP A 108 -3.11 -6.42 -5.90
C ASP A 108 -1.60 -6.61 -6.06
N GLU A 109 -0.86 -6.17 -5.05
CA GLU A 109 0.59 -6.16 -5.06
C GLU A 109 1.14 -6.42 -3.66
N TYR A 110 2.15 -7.27 -3.58
CA TYR A 110 2.96 -7.49 -2.38
C TYR A 110 4.28 -6.74 -2.51
N PHE A 111 4.67 -6.01 -1.46
CA PHE A 111 5.86 -5.16 -1.45
C PHE A 111 6.82 -5.57 -0.31
N MET A 112 8.09 -5.81 -0.65
CA MET A 112 9.16 -6.11 0.32
C MET A 112 10.18 -4.98 0.42
N LYS A 113 10.32 -4.35 1.58
CA LYS A 113 11.45 -3.43 1.82
C LYS A 113 12.63 -4.23 2.35
N ASN A 114 13.53 -4.63 1.47
CA ASN A 114 14.74 -5.30 1.90
C ASN A 114 15.63 -4.31 2.67
N PRO A 115 16.32 -4.75 3.74
CA PRO A 115 17.34 -3.93 4.39
C PRO A 115 18.35 -3.47 3.35
N THR A 116 18.71 -2.18 3.39
CA THR A 116 19.77 -1.64 2.53
C THR A 116 21.04 -2.46 2.73
N ARG A 117 21.53 -3.09 1.66
CA ARG A 117 22.90 -3.59 1.62
C ARG A 117 23.86 -2.40 1.58
N GLU A 118 24.99 -2.48 2.27
CA GLU A 118 26.03 -1.44 2.20
C GLU A 118 26.32 -1.08 0.73
N GLY A 119 26.26 0.21 0.41
CA GLY A 119 26.52 0.72 -0.95
C GLY A 119 25.35 0.66 -1.93
N THR A 120 24.16 0.20 -1.53
CA THR A 120 22.93 0.38 -2.35
C THR A 120 22.27 1.71 -1.98
N PRO A 121 22.23 2.71 -2.89
CA PRO A 121 21.47 3.93 -2.64
C PRO A 121 20.00 3.53 -2.49
N PHE A 122 19.41 3.83 -1.34
CA PHE A 122 17.97 3.74 -1.19
C PHE A 122 17.37 4.70 -2.22
N ALA A 123 16.67 4.20 -3.24
CA ALA A 123 15.90 5.06 -4.13
C ALA A 123 14.87 5.75 -3.24
N PRO A 124 14.96 7.08 -2.99
CA PRO A 124 14.02 7.74 -2.12
C PRO A 124 12.63 7.52 -2.73
N TYR A 125 11.74 6.87 -1.99
CA TYR A 125 10.37 6.82 -2.43
C TYR A 125 9.86 8.26 -2.41
N THR A 126 9.61 8.75 -3.61
CA THR A 126 9.14 10.11 -3.81
C THR A 126 7.66 10.17 -3.47
N TRP A 127 7.24 11.32 -2.97
CA TRP A 127 5.82 11.65 -2.84
C TRP A 127 5.09 11.30 -4.14
N HIS A 128 4.06 10.48 -4.02
CA HIS A 128 3.28 10.03 -5.17
C HIS A 128 1.81 9.85 -4.80
N GLN A 129 1.02 9.74 -5.86
CA GLN A 129 -0.39 9.35 -5.81
C GLN A 129 -0.51 8.15 -6.73
N ASP A 130 -1.19 7.10 -6.27
CA ASP A 130 -1.43 5.90 -7.06
C ASP A 130 -2.20 6.21 -8.34
N ALA A 131 -3.14 7.17 -8.27
CA ALA A 131 -3.94 7.64 -9.40
C ALA A 131 -3.11 7.89 -10.68
N VAL A 132 -1.91 8.47 -10.57
CA VAL A 132 -1.10 8.81 -11.76
C VAL A 132 -0.65 7.58 -12.55
N ASN A 133 -0.53 6.42 -11.89
CA ASN A 133 -0.20 5.16 -12.57
C ASN A 133 -1.39 4.57 -13.35
N TYR A 134 -2.61 5.08 -13.14
CA TYR A 134 -3.85 4.51 -13.67
C TYR A 134 -4.68 5.51 -14.48
N HIS A 135 -4.02 6.47 -15.14
CA HIS A 135 -4.60 7.58 -15.93
C HIS A 135 -5.71 7.23 -16.93
N PHE A 136 -5.87 5.97 -17.29
CA PHE A 136 -7.00 5.48 -18.10
C PHE A 136 -8.36 5.56 -17.38
N PHE A 137 -8.38 5.67 -16.05
CA PHE A 137 -9.61 5.71 -15.23
C PHE A 137 -10.02 7.12 -14.79
N ASN A 138 -9.72 8.16 -15.56
CA ASN A 138 -10.11 9.53 -15.21
C ASN A 138 -11.64 9.75 -15.37
N PRO A 139 -12.35 10.30 -14.37
CA PRO A 139 -11.87 10.77 -13.06
C PRO A 139 -11.61 9.63 -12.07
N PHE A 140 -10.56 9.78 -11.26
CA PHE A 140 -10.13 8.80 -10.24
C PHE A 140 -11.04 8.77 -8.99
N ASP A 141 -12.31 9.10 -9.15
CA ASP A 141 -13.30 8.99 -8.09
C ASP A 141 -13.63 7.50 -7.88
N GLY A 142 -13.76 7.08 -6.62
CA GLY A 142 -14.13 5.71 -6.30
C GLY A 142 -12.98 4.69 -6.28
N PHE A 143 -11.73 5.14 -6.11
CA PHE A 143 -10.57 4.26 -5.99
C PHE A 143 -9.97 4.31 -4.58
N ILE A 144 -9.77 3.13 -3.98
CA ILE A 144 -9.17 2.96 -2.66
C ILE A 144 -8.07 1.90 -2.69
N THR A 145 -7.01 2.14 -1.94
CA THR A 145 -6.00 1.13 -1.59
C THR A 145 -6.29 0.63 -0.18
N CYS A 146 -6.35 -0.69 -0.01
CA CYS A 146 -6.25 -1.35 1.29
C CYS A 146 -4.83 -1.89 1.43
N TRP A 147 -3.98 -1.17 2.17
CA TRP A 147 -2.60 -1.55 2.42
C TRP A 147 -2.52 -2.29 3.75
N ILE A 148 -2.18 -3.58 3.74
CA ILE A 148 -2.11 -4.41 4.94
C ILE A 148 -0.65 -4.66 5.30
N ALA A 149 -0.29 -4.35 6.54
CA ALA A 149 1.04 -4.63 7.06
C ALA A 149 1.21 -6.12 7.35
N LEU A 150 2.26 -6.73 6.84
CA LEU A 150 2.60 -8.14 7.12
C LEU A 150 3.74 -8.26 8.15
N ASN A 151 4.49 -7.18 8.33
CA ASN A 151 5.44 -6.97 9.41
C ASN A 151 5.13 -5.63 10.10
N GLU A 152 5.77 -5.34 11.23
CA GLU A 152 5.67 -4.01 11.84
C GLU A 152 6.08 -2.95 10.82
N ALA A 153 5.27 -1.91 10.66
CA ALA A 153 5.57 -0.74 9.86
C ALA A 153 5.79 0.44 10.81
N THR A 154 7.05 0.84 10.96
CA THR A 154 7.47 1.94 11.84
C THR A 154 8.24 2.99 11.04
N ILE A 155 8.46 4.16 11.62
CA ILE A 155 9.28 5.21 10.99
C ILE A 155 10.69 4.68 10.64
N GLU A 156 11.28 3.83 11.48
CA GLU A 156 12.65 3.31 11.33
C GLU A 156 12.79 2.24 10.24
N ASN A 157 11.71 1.52 9.94
CA ASN A 157 11.68 0.46 8.92
C ASN A 157 10.88 0.84 7.66
N GLY A 158 10.36 2.07 7.64
CA GLY A 158 9.85 2.72 6.45
C GLY A 158 8.34 2.70 6.31
N CYS A 159 7.55 2.93 7.35
CA CYS A 159 6.10 3.11 7.23
C CYS A 159 5.73 4.16 6.16
N MET A 160 4.49 4.09 5.66
CA MET A 160 3.99 5.16 4.79
C MET A 160 3.86 6.46 5.58
N HIS A 161 4.06 7.58 4.91
CA HIS A 161 3.65 8.91 5.36
C HIS A 161 2.54 9.37 4.43
N MET A 162 1.51 9.97 5.00
CA MET A 162 0.31 10.40 4.30
C MET A 162 0.14 11.91 4.49
N ILE A 163 -0.24 12.66 3.46
CA ILE A 163 -0.57 14.08 3.59
C ILE A 163 -2.09 14.21 3.70
N PRO A 164 -2.63 14.60 4.86
CA PRO A 164 -4.07 14.82 5.03
C PRO A 164 -4.61 15.80 3.99
N ARG A 165 -5.83 15.51 3.50
CA ARG A 165 -6.58 16.35 2.54
C ARG A 165 -5.92 16.53 1.18
N SER A 166 -4.81 15.85 0.90
CA SER A 166 -4.11 16.00 -0.38
C SER A 166 -4.93 15.48 -1.57
N HIS A 167 -5.81 14.49 -1.35
CA HIS A 167 -6.73 13.95 -2.36
C HIS A 167 -7.72 14.99 -2.90
N THR A 168 -8.07 16.02 -2.11
CA THR A 168 -9.02 17.06 -2.52
C THR A 168 -8.48 17.98 -3.62
N HIS A 169 -7.18 17.90 -3.92
CA HIS A 169 -6.52 18.68 -4.95
C HIS A 169 -6.44 17.94 -6.29
N GLY A 170 -7.06 16.76 -6.39
CA GLY A 170 -6.95 15.89 -7.57
C GLY A 170 -5.51 15.38 -7.76
N THR A 171 -5.12 15.06 -8.99
CA THR A 171 -3.75 14.60 -9.27
C THR A 171 -2.76 15.76 -9.34
N VAL A 172 -1.75 15.73 -8.47
CA VAL A 172 -0.61 16.65 -8.48
C VAL A 172 0.43 16.11 -9.45
N VAL A 173 0.73 16.90 -10.49
CA VAL A 173 1.74 16.55 -11.49
C VAL A 173 3.11 16.29 -10.83
N VAL A 174 3.84 15.28 -11.32
CA VAL A 174 5.07 14.78 -10.69
C VAL A 174 6.05 15.90 -10.33
N LYS A 175 6.28 16.85 -11.25
CA LYS A 175 7.21 17.98 -11.05
C LYS A 175 6.79 18.99 -9.97
N ALA A 176 5.52 18.97 -9.56
CA ALA A 176 4.99 19.88 -8.55
C ALA A 176 4.89 19.26 -7.16
N ARG A 177 5.05 17.94 -7.02
CA ARG A 177 4.80 17.23 -5.75
C ARG A 177 5.71 17.69 -4.61
N GLU A 178 7.00 17.88 -4.88
CA GLU A 178 7.92 18.38 -3.85
C GLU A 178 7.53 19.78 -3.37
N ARG A 179 7.10 20.66 -4.28
CA ARG A 179 6.62 22.01 -3.94
C ARG A 179 5.29 21.96 -3.20
N PHE A 180 4.42 21.03 -3.56
CA PHE A 180 3.15 20.82 -2.86
C PHE A 180 3.40 20.43 -1.41
N VAL A 181 4.29 19.46 -1.16
CA VAL A 181 4.57 18.95 0.19
C VAL A 181 5.11 20.04 1.12
N VAL A 182 5.99 20.91 0.64
CA VAL A 182 6.60 21.96 1.47
C VAL A 182 5.79 23.27 1.51
N HIS A 183 4.62 23.30 0.87
CA HIS A 183 3.81 24.51 0.81
C HIS A 183 3.18 24.80 2.19
N PRO A 184 3.19 26.03 2.71
CA PRO A 184 2.68 26.35 4.05
C PRO A 184 1.19 26.05 4.28
N ALA A 185 0.41 25.90 3.22
CA ALA A 185 -1.01 25.53 3.29
C ALA A 185 -1.25 24.01 3.22
N THR A 186 -0.20 23.22 2.99
CA THR A 186 -0.27 21.76 2.99
C THR A 186 -0.18 21.26 4.42
N ALA A 187 -1.04 20.33 4.79
CA ALA A 187 -1.01 19.72 6.12
C ALA A 187 0.28 18.94 6.34
N ASP A 188 0.74 18.91 7.60
CA ASP A 188 1.93 18.15 7.97
C ASP A 188 1.73 16.64 7.68
N PRO A 189 2.75 15.95 7.15
CA PRO A 189 2.70 14.51 6.95
C PRO A 189 2.45 13.73 8.24
N ILE A 190 1.58 12.72 8.16
CA ILE A 190 1.31 11.78 9.25
C ILE A 190 1.98 10.45 8.93
N ALA A 191 2.80 9.94 9.86
CA ALA A 191 3.37 8.60 9.79
C ALA A 191 2.27 7.56 10.03
N ALA A 192 2.08 6.65 9.07
CA ALA A 192 1.12 5.56 9.12
C ALA A 192 1.77 4.30 9.74
N GLU A 193 2.12 4.37 11.03
CA GLU A 193 2.67 3.25 11.76
C GLU A 193 1.60 2.23 12.13
N VAL A 194 1.79 0.96 11.75
CA VAL A 194 0.81 -0.11 11.97
C VAL A 194 1.50 -1.45 12.26
N LYS A 195 0.82 -2.29 13.03
CA LYS A 195 1.29 -3.64 13.41
C LYS A 195 0.97 -4.67 12.32
N PRO A 196 1.61 -5.86 12.31
CA PRO A 196 1.22 -6.96 11.44
C PRO A 196 -0.28 -7.24 11.53
N GLY A 197 -0.93 -7.44 10.39
CA GLY A 197 -2.36 -7.66 10.24
C GLY A 197 -3.22 -6.40 10.25
N TYR A 198 -2.68 -5.23 10.62
CA TYR A 198 -3.40 -3.96 10.58
C TYR A 198 -3.30 -3.34 9.18
N ALA A 199 -4.25 -2.47 8.85
CA ALA A 199 -4.37 -1.90 7.52
C ALA A 199 -4.45 -0.38 7.52
N VAL A 200 -3.96 0.21 6.44
CA VAL A 200 -4.19 1.61 6.05
C VAL A 200 -5.09 1.60 4.83
N PHE A 201 -6.24 2.27 4.92
CA PHE A 201 -7.10 2.51 3.77
C PHE A 201 -6.85 3.93 3.28
N HIS A 202 -6.56 4.13 1.99
CA HIS A 202 -6.34 5.48 1.45
C HIS A 202 -6.88 5.67 0.03
N ASP A 203 -7.32 6.87 -0.26
CA ASP A 203 -7.71 7.33 -1.60
C ASP A 203 -6.48 7.29 -2.52
N TYR A 204 -6.68 6.90 -3.78
CA TYR A 204 -5.61 6.86 -4.80
C TYR A 204 -4.97 8.22 -5.07
N ARG A 205 -5.68 9.30 -4.74
CA ARG A 205 -5.21 10.68 -4.87
C ARG A 205 -4.58 11.19 -3.58
N CYS A 206 -4.57 10.43 -2.49
CA CYS A 206 -3.83 10.83 -1.31
C CYS A 206 -2.33 10.79 -1.64
N LEU A 207 -1.62 11.90 -1.41
CA LEU A 207 -0.17 11.92 -1.50
C LEU A 207 0.40 11.07 -0.36
N SER A 208 1.18 10.08 -0.75
CA SER A 208 1.87 9.20 0.16
C SER A 208 3.32 8.97 -0.27
N ALA A 209 4.16 8.66 0.71
CA ALA A 209 5.53 8.24 0.49
C ALA A 209 5.94 7.30 1.62
N PRO A 210 6.48 6.10 1.35
CA PRO A 210 7.15 5.35 2.40
C PRO A 210 8.44 6.06 2.83
N GLN A 211 8.67 6.05 4.14
CA GLN A 211 9.84 6.66 4.74
C GLN A 211 11.12 5.89 4.37
N SER A 212 12.16 6.62 4.02
CA SER A 212 13.52 6.09 3.87
C SER A 212 14.38 6.52 5.04
N ARG A 213 15.23 5.63 5.57
CA ARG A 213 16.28 6.04 6.53
C ARG A 213 17.06 7.22 5.95
N GLY A 214 17.10 8.34 6.67
CA GLY A 214 17.92 9.51 6.33
C GLY A 214 17.20 10.76 5.80
N ARG A 215 15.88 10.75 5.62
CA ARG A 215 15.11 11.98 5.30
C ARG A 215 14.01 12.20 6.32
N LEU A 216 14.32 12.92 7.40
CA LEU A 216 13.27 13.43 8.29
C LEU A 216 12.52 14.53 7.52
N TRP A 217 11.22 14.36 7.33
CA TRP A 217 10.37 15.45 6.89
C TRP A 217 10.27 16.44 8.06
N PRO A 218 10.35 17.76 7.81
CA PRO A 218 10.25 18.77 8.85
C PRO A 218 8.91 18.68 9.61
#